data_AF-L8GTQ0-F1
#
_entry.id   AF-L8GTQ0-F1
#
_cell.length_a   1.000
_cell.length_b   1.000
_cell.length_c   1.000
_cell.angle_alpha   90.00
_cell.angle_beta   90.00
_cell.angle_gamma   90.00
#
_symmetry.space_group_name_H-M   'P 1'
#
loop_
_entity.id
_entity.type
_entity.pdbx_description
1 polymer ?
#
loop_
_entity_poly.entity_id
_entity_poly.type
_entity_poly.pdbx_seq_one_letter_code
_entity_poly.pdbx_strand_id
1 'polypeptide(L)'
;HLADRFAGVRGLPSTPDELAALAGRVDVVISTVPPTAGFTLPDAFFRRPSGADAASAAAGLVVVELVRQCAKNDENVVRVEVVEGIEILLAQGLAQFEIWTGREAPRAAIIEKIVATFKDGLYASPLPTSFQ
;
A
#
# COMPACT_ATOMS: atom_id res chain seq x y z
N HIS A 1 20.58 -18.78 -9.99
CA HIS A 1 19.30 -19.45 -10.29
C HIS A 1 18.15 -18.53 -9.87
N LEU A 2 16.92 -18.65 -10.41
CA LEU A 2 15.78 -17.80 -10.00
C LEU A 2 15.51 -17.88 -8.48
N ALA A 3 15.75 -19.05 -7.88
CA ALA A 3 15.64 -19.28 -6.44
C ALA A 3 16.60 -18.41 -5.60
N ASP A 4 17.82 -18.16 -6.09
CA ASP A 4 18.82 -17.35 -5.36
C ASP A 4 18.45 -15.86 -5.34
N ARG A 5 17.68 -15.40 -6.34
CA ARG A 5 17.18 -14.01 -6.42
C ARG A 5 16.09 -13.72 -5.40
N PHE A 6 15.46 -14.75 -4.85
CA PHE A 6 14.37 -14.67 -3.89
C PHE A 6 14.73 -15.30 -2.54
N ALA A 7 16.03 -15.41 -2.22
CA ALA A 7 16.48 -15.88 -0.92
C ALA A 7 15.92 -14.98 0.20
N GLY A 8 14.91 -15.48 0.92
CA GLY A 8 14.16 -14.73 1.93
C GLY A 8 12.65 -14.66 1.68
N VAL A 9 12.19 -15.01 0.47
CA VAL A 9 10.76 -15.18 0.19
C VAL A 9 10.27 -16.44 0.92
N ARG A 10 9.49 -16.25 1.98
CA ARG A 10 8.75 -17.32 2.64
C ARG A 10 7.56 -17.72 1.79
N GLY A 11 7.16 -18.99 1.85
CA GLY A 11 5.95 -19.48 1.20
C GLY A 11 4.72 -18.67 1.62
N LEU A 12 3.72 -18.61 0.73
CA LEU A 12 2.44 -17.96 1.02
C LEU A 12 1.83 -18.56 2.30
N PRO A 13 1.38 -17.73 3.26
CA PRO A 13 0.55 -18.23 4.35
C PRO A 13 -0.68 -18.90 3.74
N SER A 14 -0.90 -20.16 4.11
CA SER A 14 -1.97 -21.00 3.57
C SER A 14 -3.26 -20.88 4.37
N THR A 15 -3.20 -20.22 5.53
CA THR A 15 -4.34 -19.99 6.43
C THR A 15 -4.38 -18.55 6.96
N PRO A 16 -5.55 -18.03 7.37
CA PRO A 16 -5.66 -16.73 8.03
C PRO A 16 -4.78 -16.59 9.29
N ASP A 17 -4.62 -17.67 10.05
CA ASP A 17 -3.82 -17.68 11.28
C ASP A 17 -2.31 -17.56 10.98
N GLU A 18 -1.83 -18.25 9.94
CA GLU A 18 -0.45 -18.09 9.46
C GLU A 18 -0.17 -16.67 8.97
N LEU A 19 -1.14 -16.05 8.30
CA LEU A 19 -1.04 -14.65 7.88
C LEU A 19 -1.03 -13.71 9.09
N ALA A 20 -1.92 -13.91 10.07
CA ALA A 20 -1.97 -13.09 11.28
C ALA A 20 -0.68 -13.17 12.11
N ALA A 21 0.01 -14.33 12.11
CA ALA A 21 1.29 -14.52 12.78
C ALA A 21 2.45 -13.70 12.18
N LEU A 22 2.26 -13.06 11.02
CA LEU A 22 3.21 -12.11 10.43
C LEU A 22 3.03 -10.68 10.97
N ALA A 23 1.95 -10.39 11.70
CA ALA A 23 1.73 -9.08 12.30
C ALA A 23 2.89 -8.69 13.22
N GLY A 24 3.30 -7.42 13.16
CA GLY A 24 4.46 -6.91 13.91
C GLY A 24 5.84 -7.37 13.40
N ARG A 25 5.88 -8.20 12.35
CA ARG A 25 7.13 -8.68 11.71
C ARG A 25 7.34 -8.12 10.31
N VAL A 26 6.38 -7.36 9.80
CA VAL A 26 6.44 -6.73 8.48
C VAL A 26 6.18 -5.24 8.60
N ASP A 27 6.90 -4.47 7.82
CA ASP A 27 6.80 -3.01 7.78
C ASP A 27 5.91 -2.53 6.62
N VAL A 28 5.75 -3.37 5.60
CA VAL A 28 5.02 -3.06 4.37
C VAL A 28 4.13 -4.24 3.96
N VAL A 29 2.88 -3.93 3.61
CA VAL A 29 1.93 -4.86 2.98
C VAL A 29 1.58 -4.34 1.61
N ILE A 30 1.76 -5.18 0.58
CA ILE A 30 1.37 -4.87 -0.79
C ILE A 30 0.23 -5.81 -1.18
N SER A 31 -0.99 -5.26 -1.29
CA SER A 31 -2.13 -6.01 -1.78
C SER A 31 -2.12 -6.06 -3.30
N THR A 32 -2.07 -7.27 -3.86
CA THR A 32 -2.27 -7.52 -5.29
C THR A 32 -3.58 -8.24 -5.56
N VAL A 33 -4.41 -8.41 -4.52
CA VAL A 33 -5.71 -9.07 -4.63
C VAL A 33 -6.72 -8.05 -5.16
N PRO A 34 -7.51 -8.38 -6.21
CA PRO A 34 -8.53 -7.47 -6.71
C PRO A 34 -9.51 -7.07 -5.60
N PRO A 35 -9.98 -5.81 -5.56
CA PRO A 35 -10.96 -5.37 -4.57
C PRO A 35 -12.25 -6.22 -4.54
N THR A 36 -12.61 -6.84 -5.67
CA THR A 36 -13.77 -7.73 -5.82
C THR A 36 -13.64 -9.06 -5.08
N ALA A 37 -12.44 -9.44 -4.64
CA ALA A 37 -12.23 -10.67 -3.88
C ALA A 37 -12.71 -10.55 -2.41
N GLY A 38 -13.03 -9.34 -1.93
CA GLY A 38 -13.49 -9.12 -0.55
C GLY A 38 -12.43 -9.46 0.51
N PHE A 39 -11.16 -9.53 0.12
CA PHE A 39 -10.07 -9.85 1.05
C PHE A 39 -9.88 -8.75 2.09
N THR A 40 -9.65 -9.17 3.33
CA THR A 40 -9.32 -8.29 4.43
C THR A 40 -8.03 -8.71 5.13
N LEU A 41 -7.17 -7.74 5.40
CA LEU A 41 -5.97 -7.98 6.19
C LEU A 41 -6.41 -8.21 7.65
N PRO A 42 -5.87 -9.23 8.34
CA PRO A 42 -6.23 -9.49 9.73
C PRO A 42 -5.97 -8.28 10.63
N ASP A 43 -6.87 -8.03 11.60
CA ASP A 43 -6.76 -6.90 12.54
C ASP A 43 -5.43 -6.85 13.30
N ALA A 44 -4.76 -8.00 13.47
CA ALA A 44 -3.46 -8.09 14.13
C ALA A 44 -2.40 -7.17 13.49
N PHE A 45 -2.44 -6.94 12.17
CA PHE A 45 -1.51 -6.04 11.47
C PHE A 45 -1.68 -4.58 11.85
N PHE A 46 -2.88 -4.20 12.32
CA PHE A 46 -3.18 -2.84 12.71
C PHE A 46 -2.94 -2.60 14.20
N ARG A 47 -2.73 -3.64 15.02
CA ARG A 47 -2.52 -3.45 16.46
C ARG A 47 -1.09 -3.04 16.77
N ARG A 48 -0.93 -2.10 17.70
CA ARG A 48 0.39 -1.77 18.23
C ARG A 48 0.96 -3.02 18.93
N PRO A 49 2.18 -3.44 18.60
CA PRO A 49 2.81 -4.56 19.28
C PRO A 49 2.97 -4.25 20.78
N SER A 50 2.69 -5.24 21.61
CA SER A 50 2.77 -5.17 23.07
C SER A 50 3.76 -6.21 23.60
N GLY A 51 4.34 -5.96 24.78
CA GLY A 51 5.34 -6.86 25.38
C GLY A 51 6.75 -6.69 24.81
N ALA A 52 7.57 -7.75 24.88
CA ALA A 52 9.00 -7.71 24.53
C ALA A 52 9.30 -7.30 23.08
N ASP A 53 8.33 -7.47 22.18
CA ASP A 53 8.44 -7.15 20.75
C ASP A 53 8.17 -5.66 20.44
N ALA A 54 7.76 -4.86 21.43
CA ALA A 54 7.50 -3.43 21.26
C ALA A 54 8.77 -2.61 20.96
N ALA A 55 9.94 -3.11 21.36
CA ALA A 55 11.23 -2.45 21.13
C ALA A 55 11.76 -2.62 19.70
N SER A 56 11.31 -3.66 18.97
CA SER A 56 11.74 -3.99 17.60
C SER A 56 10.74 -3.59 16.53
N ALA A 57 9.54 -3.15 16.90
CA ALA A 57 8.49 -2.81 15.96
C ALA A 57 8.78 -1.47 15.27
N ALA A 58 8.79 -1.47 13.94
CA ALA A 58 8.86 -0.25 13.15
C ALA A 58 7.71 0.71 13.52
N ALA A 59 7.99 2.01 13.40
CA ALA A 59 7.11 3.09 13.85
C ALA A 59 5.77 3.21 13.10
N GLY A 60 5.46 2.30 12.16
CA GLY A 60 4.23 2.28 11.38
C GLY A 60 4.19 1.12 10.38
N LEU A 61 3.02 0.93 9.77
CA LEU A 61 2.79 -0.03 8.69
C LEU A 61 2.44 0.74 7.41
N VAL A 62 3.14 0.47 6.31
CA VAL A 62 2.76 0.99 4.99
C VAL A 62 1.88 -0.04 4.29
N VAL A 63 0.68 0.37 3.88
CA VAL A 63 -0.28 -0.49 3.20
C VAL A 63 -0.54 0.04 1.80
N VAL A 64 -0.23 -0.78 0.81
CA VAL A 64 -0.45 -0.47 -0.59
C VAL A 64 -1.73 -1.18 -1.05
N GLU A 65 -2.72 -0.40 -1.48
CA GLU A 65 -4.01 -0.86 -2.02
C GLU A 65 -4.90 -1.68 -1.05
N LEU A 66 -5.12 -1.16 0.16
CA LEU A 66 -6.17 -1.65 1.09
C LEU A 66 -6.90 -0.48 1.79
N VAL A 67 -7.26 0.54 1.00
CA VAL A 67 -7.71 1.87 1.45
C VAL A 67 -8.89 1.80 2.44
N ARG A 68 -9.81 0.84 2.28
CA ARG A 68 -11.04 0.77 3.10
C ARG A 68 -10.85 0.26 4.53
N GLN A 69 -9.77 -0.46 4.84
CA GLN A 69 -9.59 -1.06 6.18
C GLN A 69 -8.76 -0.20 7.12
N CYS A 70 -7.89 0.65 6.57
CA CYS A 70 -6.90 1.40 7.34
C CYS A 70 -7.45 2.67 8.01
N ALA A 71 -8.73 2.99 7.83
CA ALA A 71 -9.35 4.23 8.31
C ALA A 71 -9.76 4.25 9.80
N LYS A 72 -9.38 3.22 10.59
CA LYS A 72 -9.69 3.17 12.02
C LYS A 72 -8.52 3.74 12.84
N ASN A 73 -8.61 5.04 13.16
CA ASN A 73 -7.70 5.70 14.09
C ASN A 73 -8.17 5.44 15.53
N ASP A 74 -7.61 4.41 16.17
CA ASP A 74 -7.79 4.12 17.60
C ASP A 74 -6.41 4.20 18.29
N GLU A 75 -6.38 4.50 19.58
CA GLU A 75 -5.15 4.72 20.37
C GLU A 75 -4.23 3.48 20.44
N ASN A 76 -4.80 2.30 20.19
CA ASN A 76 -4.12 1.01 20.18
C ASN A 76 -3.71 0.52 18.77
N VAL A 77 -3.82 1.38 17.75
CA VAL A 77 -3.54 1.05 16.34
C VAL A 77 -2.19 1.62 15.90
N VAL A 78 -1.43 0.87 15.09
CA VAL A 78 -0.19 1.39 14.47
C VAL A 78 -0.52 2.51 13.50
N ARG A 79 0.39 3.48 13.33
CA ARG A 79 0.23 4.47 12.27
C ARG A 79 0.27 3.74 10.92
N VAL A 80 -0.81 3.85 10.15
CA VAL A 80 -0.89 3.29 8.80
C VAL A 80 -0.71 4.39 7.77
N GLU A 81 0.26 4.22 6.89
CA GLU A 81 0.38 5.03 5.68
C GLU A 81 -0.20 4.25 4.51
N VAL A 82 -1.12 4.85 3.77
CA VAL A 82 -1.78 4.20 2.63
C VAL A 82 -1.22 4.77 1.35
N VAL A 83 -0.74 3.90 0.46
CA VAL A 83 -0.43 4.26 -0.93
C VAL A 83 -1.51 3.65 -1.82
N GLU A 84 -2.23 4.50 -2.53
CA GLU A 84 -3.32 4.09 -3.41
C GLU A 84 -2.79 3.63 -4.78
N GLY A 85 -3.51 2.71 -5.43
CA GLY A 85 -3.13 2.15 -6.71
C GLY A 85 -2.98 3.21 -7.81
N ILE A 86 -3.71 4.32 -7.73
CA ILE A 86 -3.55 5.44 -8.67
C ILE A 86 -2.19 6.14 -8.55
N GLU A 87 -1.60 6.19 -7.36
CA GLU A 87 -0.26 6.74 -7.15
C GLU A 87 0.80 5.84 -7.79
N ILE A 88 0.62 4.53 -7.68
CA ILE A 88 1.47 3.53 -8.35
C ILE A 88 1.32 3.65 -9.87
N LEU A 89 0.09 3.77 -10.38
CA LEU A 89 -0.16 3.94 -11.81
C LEU A 89 0.48 5.21 -12.36
N LEU A 90 0.43 6.31 -11.60
CA LEU A 90 1.14 7.53 -11.97
C LEU A 90 2.64 7.29 -12.02
N ALA A 91 3.26 6.76 -10.95
CA ALA A 91 4.70 6.51 -10.91
C ALA A 91 5.15 5.59 -12.05
N GLN A 92 4.38 4.54 -12.33
CA GLN A 92 4.61 3.64 -13.45
C GLN A 92 4.54 4.38 -14.79
N GLY A 93 3.49 5.17 -15.03
CA GLY A 93 3.30 5.89 -16.28
C GLY A 93 4.39 6.93 -16.54
N LEU A 94 4.84 7.64 -15.49
CA LEU A 94 5.96 8.58 -15.58
C LEU A 94 7.25 7.86 -15.98
N ALA A 95 7.59 6.76 -15.31
CA ALA A 95 8.77 5.96 -15.65
C ALA A 95 8.71 5.42 -17.08
N GLN A 96 7.54 4.91 -17.51
CA GLN A 96 7.34 4.44 -18.88
C GLN A 96 7.56 5.57 -19.91
N PHE A 97 7.04 6.77 -19.65
CA PHE A 97 7.25 7.91 -20.52
C PHE A 97 8.74 8.27 -20.67
N GLU A 98 9.48 8.32 -19.56
CA GLU A 98 10.90 8.65 -19.58
C GLU A 98 11.72 7.59 -20.31
N ILE A 99 11.44 6.31 -20.06
CA ILE A 99 12.11 5.18 -20.73
C ILE A 99 11.88 5.23 -22.25
N TRP A 100 10.66 5.49 -22.70
CA TRP A 100 10.33 5.45 -24.13
C TRP A 100 10.71 6.70 -24.90
N THR A 101 10.68 7.86 -24.25
CA THR A 101 10.89 9.15 -24.94
C THR A 101 12.27 9.74 -24.70
N GLY A 102 12.97 9.31 -23.64
CA GLY A 102 14.22 9.93 -23.18
C GLY A 102 14.04 11.35 -22.64
N ARG A 103 12.80 11.81 -22.41
CA ARG A 103 12.47 13.14 -21.90
C ARG A 103 11.91 13.03 -20.49
N GLU A 104 12.15 14.06 -19.68
CA GLU A 104 11.52 14.18 -18.36
C GLU A 104 9.99 14.13 -18.48
N ALA A 105 9.35 13.31 -17.64
CA ALA A 105 7.91 13.16 -17.68
C ALA A 105 7.19 14.42 -17.15
N PRO A 106 6.12 14.89 -17.80
CA PRO A 106 5.42 16.11 -17.41
C PRO A 106 4.49 15.86 -16.20
N ARG A 107 5.07 15.53 -15.05
CA ARG A 107 4.35 15.11 -13.82
C ARG A 107 3.25 16.08 -13.42
N ALA A 108 3.55 17.37 -13.38
CA ALA A 108 2.59 18.40 -12.96
C ALA A 108 1.33 18.42 -13.84
N ALA A 109 1.51 18.36 -15.17
CA ALA A 109 0.41 18.38 -16.12
C ALA A 109 -0.48 17.12 -16.01
N ILE A 110 0.13 15.96 -15.76
CA ILE A 110 -0.62 14.71 -15.57
C ILE A 110 -1.42 14.75 -14.27
N ILE A 111 -0.82 15.21 -13.17
CA ILE A 111 -1.52 15.35 -11.88
C ILE A 111 -2.68 16.34 -12.00
N GLU A 112 -2.46 17.50 -12.63
CA GLU A 112 -3.53 18.48 -12.84
C GLU A 112 -4.75 17.86 -13.54
N LYS A 113 -4.51 17.03 -14.56
CA LYS A 113 -5.58 16.33 -15.27
C LYS A 113 -6.25 15.26 -14.42
N ILE A 114 -5.50 14.46 -13.67
CA ILE A 114 -6.07 13.49 -12.72
C ILE A 114 -6.98 14.21 -11.72
N VAL A 115 -6.49 15.28 -11.09
CA VAL A 115 -7.25 16.07 -10.11
C VAL A 115 -8.54 16.63 -10.71
N ALA A 116 -8.49 17.17 -11.94
CA ALA A 116 -9.68 17.65 -12.63
C ALA A 116 -10.72 16.53 -12.82
N THR A 117 -10.28 15.34 -13.28
CA THR A 117 -11.17 14.18 -13.46
C THR A 117 -11.81 13.70 -12.16
N PHE A 118 -11.10 13.77 -11.02
CA PHE A 118 -11.67 13.47 -9.71
C PHE A 118 -12.74 14.49 -9.29
N LYS A 119 -12.49 15.79 -9.52
CA LYS A 119 -13.44 16.86 -9.18
C LYS A 119 -14.73 16.80 -10.00
N ASP A 120 -14.66 16.29 -11.23
CA ASP A 120 -15.82 16.08 -12.09
C ASP A 120 -16.69 14.87 -11.66
N GLY A 121 -16.36 14.21 -10.55
CA GLY A 121 -17.16 13.14 -9.95
C GLY A 121 -17.05 11.78 -10.65
N LEU A 122 -16.05 11.61 -11.52
CA LEU A 122 -15.82 10.36 -12.25
C LEU A 122 -15.23 9.25 -11.37
N TYR A 123 -14.70 9.61 -10.19
CA TYR A 123 -14.18 8.66 -9.20
C TYR A 123 -14.94 8.80 -7.88
N ALA A 124 -15.33 7.65 -7.29
CA ALA A 124 -16.09 7.60 -6.04
C ALA A 124 -15.23 7.76 -4.77
N SER A 125 -13.90 7.69 -4.90
CA SER A 125 -12.94 7.85 -3.79
C SER A 125 -12.46 9.30 -3.70
N PRO A 126 -12.16 9.81 -2.50
CA PRO A 126 -11.48 11.10 -2.35
C PRO A 126 -10.13 11.10 -3.07
N LEU A 127 -9.65 12.29 -3.45
CA LEU A 127 -8.34 12.44 -4.06
C LEU A 127 -7.24 12.02 -3.05
N PRO A 128 -6.28 11.17 -3.44
CA PRO A 128 -5.16 10.79 -2.58
C PRO A 128 -4.44 12.01 -2.02
N THR A 129 -3.99 11.95 -0.76
CA THR A 129 -3.33 13.08 -0.09
C THR A 129 -2.05 13.52 -0.82
N SER A 130 -1.35 12.61 -1.50
CA SER A 130 -0.15 12.95 -2.29
C SER A 130 -0.43 13.75 -3.56
N PHE A 131 -1.69 13.88 -3.97
CA PHE A 131 -2.14 14.68 -5.12
C PHE A 131 -2.80 16.00 -4.72
N GLN A 132 -3.01 16.24 -3.42
CA GLN A 132 -3.49 17.51 -2.86
C GLN A 132 -2.34 18.51 -2.69
#